data_AF-A0A7S0ACC2-F1
#
_entry.id   AF-A0A7S0ACC2-F1
#
_cell.length_a   1.000
_cell.length_b   1.000
_cell.length_c   1.000
_cell.angle_alpha   90.00
_cell.angle_beta   90.00
_cell.angle_gamma   90.00
#
_symmetry.space_group_name_H-M   'P 1'
#
loop_
_entity.id
_entity.type
_entity.pdbx_description
1 polymer ?
#
loop_
_entity_poly.entity_id
_entity_poly.type
_entity_poly.pdbx_seq_one_letter_code
_entity_poly.pdbx_strand_id
1 'polypeptide(L)'
;REAGDLAGAEALLRRAAQRLDGPYARAAAYDLALLLSQRGRHGEADVLLADLRFLYKLNPVVFDGSSQCGCSPGAPDVVAAVDGALPAALLEPLRRAFGPDSQFWVEHKYPTPHFFSYNELLTGDGQPKAPLIRAVAKHLQPFA
;
A
#
# COMPACT_ATOMS: atom_id res chain seq x y z
N ARG A 1 12.09 15.76 5.86
CA ARG A 1 10.86 15.80 5.03
C ARG A 1 10.46 17.26 4.94
N GLU A 2 10.60 17.90 3.77
CA GLU A 2 9.96 19.20 3.56
C GLU A 2 8.45 18.99 3.70
N ALA A 3 7.83 19.65 4.68
CA ALA A 3 6.40 19.65 4.80
C ALA A 3 5.86 20.54 3.66
N GLY A 4 5.49 19.92 2.54
CA GLY A 4 4.73 20.61 1.50
C GLY A 4 3.46 21.23 2.09
N ASP A 5 2.82 22.16 1.37
CA ASP A 5 1.58 22.82 1.84
C ASP A 5 0.41 21.82 1.89
N LEU A 6 0.36 21.04 2.96
CA LEU A 6 -0.66 20.02 3.19
C LEU A 6 -2.05 20.64 3.40
N ALA A 7 -2.11 21.85 3.97
CA ALA A 7 -3.37 22.55 4.19
C ALA A 7 -3.96 23.03 2.87
N GLY A 8 -3.12 23.60 1.99
CA GLY A 8 -3.50 23.96 0.63
C GLY A 8 -3.94 22.74 -0.19
N ALA A 9 -3.18 21.64 -0.11
CA ALA A 9 -3.53 20.38 -0.77
C ALA A 9 -4.89 19.84 -0.29
N GLU A 10 -5.14 19.81 1.03
CA GLU A 10 -6.42 19.36 1.58
C GLU A 10 -7.58 20.24 1.09
N ALA A 11 -7.43 21.56 1.10
CA ALA A 11 -8.48 22.49 0.67
C ALA A 11 -8.82 22.30 -0.82
N LEU A 12 -7.81 22.12 -1.68
CA LEU A 12 -8.00 21.86 -3.10
C LEU A 12 -8.74 20.54 -3.34
N LEU A 13 -8.30 19.48 -2.65
CA LEU A 13 -8.92 18.16 -2.76
C LEU A 13 -10.37 18.16 -2.27
N ARG A 14 -10.68 18.84 -1.15
CA ARG A 14 -12.07 19.01 -0.66
C ARG A 14 -12.96 19.68 -1.69
N ARG A 15 -12.48 20.77 -2.31
CA ARG A 15 -13.24 21.49 -3.34
C ARG A 15 -13.46 20.64 -4.59
N ALA A 16 -12.47 19.85 -4.99
CA ALA A 16 -12.56 18.95 -6.14
C ALA A 16 -13.51 17.77 -5.87
N ALA A 17 -13.45 17.19 -4.65
CA ALA A 17 -14.30 16.10 -4.22
C ALA A 17 -15.78 16.49 -4.12
N GLN A 18 -16.09 17.70 -3.61
CA GLN A 18 -17.47 18.21 -3.47
C GLN A 18 -18.27 18.24 -4.77
N ARG A 19 -17.59 18.28 -5.93
CA ARG A 19 -18.27 18.29 -7.22
C ARG A 19 -18.89 16.95 -7.59
N LEU A 20 -18.53 15.86 -6.90
CA LEU A 20 -19.02 14.46 -6.90
C LEU A 20 -19.46 13.80 -8.23
N ASP A 21 -19.37 14.50 -9.37
CA ASP A 21 -19.67 13.98 -10.69
C ASP A 21 -18.40 13.89 -11.53
N GLY A 22 -18.15 12.68 -12.02
CA GLY A 22 -17.06 12.38 -12.95
C GLY A 22 -15.79 11.78 -12.33
N PRO A 23 -14.90 11.26 -13.19
CA PRO A 23 -13.72 10.50 -12.77
C PRO A 23 -12.73 11.33 -11.93
N TYR A 24 -12.61 12.63 -12.22
CA TYR A 24 -11.70 13.52 -11.49
C TYR A 24 -12.16 13.82 -10.06
N ALA A 25 -13.47 14.00 -9.84
CA ALA A 25 -14.01 14.21 -8.51
C ALA A 25 -13.81 12.96 -7.64
N ARG A 26 -13.99 11.76 -8.22
CA ARG A 26 -13.74 10.49 -7.55
C ARG A 26 -12.26 10.29 -7.20
N ALA A 27 -11.35 10.63 -8.13
CA ALA A 27 -9.91 10.59 -7.86
C ALA A 27 -9.53 11.56 -6.73
N ALA A 28 -10.03 12.79 -6.76
CA ALA A 28 -9.79 13.77 -5.70
C ALA A 28 -10.34 13.33 -4.34
N ALA A 29 -11.53 12.70 -4.31
CA ALA A 29 -12.10 12.15 -3.08
C ALA A 29 -11.23 11.00 -2.52
N TYR A 30 -10.68 10.16 -3.39
CA TYR A 30 -9.75 9.11 -2.99
C TYR A 30 -8.44 9.68 -2.42
N ASP A 31 -7.83 10.63 -3.12
CA ASP A 31 -6.59 11.29 -2.65
C ASP A 31 -6.81 12.05 -1.33
N LEU A 32 -7.98 12.68 -1.17
CA LEU A 32 -8.38 13.30 0.10
C LEU A 32 -8.46 12.27 1.23
N ALA A 33 -9.09 11.12 0.98
CA ALA A 33 -9.19 10.07 1.98
C ALA A 33 -7.81 9.51 2.38
N LEU A 34 -6.87 9.38 1.44
CA LEU A 34 -5.48 9.01 1.74
C LEU A 34 -4.80 10.06 2.61
N LEU A 35 -4.89 11.34 2.24
CA LEU A 35 -4.31 12.45 3.00
C LEU A 35 -4.88 12.52 4.43
N LEU A 36 -6.21 12.37 4.57
CA LEU A 36 -6.87 12.36 5.88
C LEU A 36 -6.40 11.17 6.74
N SER A 37 -6.28 9.98 6.15
CA SER A 37 -5.75 8.79 6.85
C SER A 37 -4.31 9.01 7.32
N GLN A 38 -3.45 9.60 6.47
CA GLN A 38 -2.07 9.93 6.83
C GLN A 38 -1.96 10.96 7.97
N ARG A 39 -3.00 11.79 8.15
CA ARG A 39 -3.10 12.78 9.24
C ARG A 39 -3.80 12.24 10.49
N GLY A 40 -4.09 10.95 10.57
CA GLY A 40 -4.81 10.34 11.69
C GLY A 40 -6.32 10.60 11.71
N ARG A 41 -6.87 11.25 10.67
CA ARG A 41 -8.30 11.60 10.55
C ARG A 41 -9.08 10.48 9.87
N HIS A 42 -8.96 9.28 10.43
CA HIS A 42 -9.45 8.04 9.80
C HIS A 42 -10.96 8.01 9.58
N GLY A 43 -11.75 8.50 10.53
CA GLY A 43 -13.21 8.51 10.40
C GLY A 43 -13.72 9.33 9.20
N GLU A 44 -13.10 10.49 8.91
CA GLU A 44 -13.45 11.28 7.73
C GLU A 44 -13.01 10.60 6.43
N ALA A 45 -11.86 9.93 6.46
CA ALA A 45 -11.39 9.15 5.32
C ALA A 45 -12.32 7.96 5.01
N ASP A 46 -12.80 7.28 6.03
CA ASP A 46 -13.65 6.09 5.88
C ASP A 46 -15.00 6.44 5.25
N VAL A 47 -15.58 7.61 5.58
CA VAL A 47 -16.80 8.11 4.92
C VAL A 47 -16.57 8.30 3.41
N LEU A 48 -15.48 8.96 3.02
CA LEU A 48 -15.16 9.20 1.61
C LEU A 48 -14.91 7.89 0.85
N LEU A 49 -14.24 6.93 1.48
CA LEU A 49 -13.97 5.62 0.87
C LEU A 49 -15.25 4.79 0.71
N ALA A 50 -16.15 4.85 1.68
CA ALA A 50 -17.46 4.20 1.60
C ALA A 50 -18.30 4.77 0.44
N ASP A 51 -18.34 6.09 0.26
CA ASP A 51 -19.02 6.75 -0.86
C ASP A 51 -18.43 6.33 -2.23
N LEU A 52 -17.12 6.04 -2.26
CA LEU A 52 -16.43 5.51 -3.43
C LEU A 52 -16.62 4.00 -3.64
N ARG A 53 -17.32 3.31 -2.72
CA ARG A 53 -17.57 1.86 -2.68
C ARG A 53 -16.34 1.00 -2.40
N PHE A 54 -15.35 1.53 -1.68
CA PHE A 54 -14.28 0.70 -1.12
C PHE A 54 -14.82 -0.08 0.08
N LEU A 55 -14.56 -1.39 0.09
CA LEU A 55 -14.96 -2.28 1.19
C LEU A 55 -13.89 -2.36 2.28
N TYR A 56 -12.63 -2.16 1.89
CA TYR A 56 -11.47 -2.35 2.75
C TYR A 56 -10.49 -1.19 2.59
N LYS A 57 -9.82 -0.85 3.69
CA LYS A 57 -8.72 0.11 3.78
C LYS A 57 -7.60 -0.54 4.58
N LEU A 58 -6.34 -0.19 4.31
CA LEU A 58 -5.25 -0.58 5.19
C LEU A 58 -5.48 -0.05 6.62
N ASN A 59 -4.95 -0.75 7.61
CA ASN A 59 -5.09 -0.38 9.01
C ASN A 59 -4.62 1.08 9.23
N PRO A 60 -5.38 1.89 10.00
CA PRO A 60 -4.98 3.24 10.44
C PRO A 60 -3.49 3.43 10.74
N VAL A 61 -2.90 2.50 11.49
CA VAL A 61 -1.51 2.58 11.96
C VAL A 61 -0.47 2.54 10.83
N VAL A 62 -0.84 1.96 9.69
CA VAL A 62 0.00 1.94 8.47
C VAL A 62 0.00 3.31 7.81
N PHE A 63 -1.16 3.98 7.76
CA PHE A 63 -1.30 5.27 7.08
C PHE A 63 -0.70 6.43 7.87
N ASP A 64 -0.98 6.51 9.17
CA ASP A 64 -0.47 7.58 10.02
C ASP A 64 0.96 7.32 10.53
N GLY A 65 1.51 6.14 10.24
CA GLY A 65 2.86 5.74 10.64
C GLY A 65 3.01 5.51 12.14
N SER A 66 1.91 5.36 12.88
CA SER A 66 1.91 5.02 14.31
C SER A 66 2.17 3.54 14.58
N SER A 67 2.32 2.72 13.54
CA SER A 67 2.70 1.31 13.67
C SER A 67 3.92 1.17 14.55
N GLN A 68 3.72 0.58 15.73
CA GLN A 68 4.82 0.12 16.57
C GLN A 68 5.29 -1.20 15.96
N CYS A 69 6.61 -1.31 15.76
CA CYS A 69 7.24 -2.49 15.19
C CYS A 69 6.69 -3.76 15.86
N GLY A 70 5.94 -4.58 15.11
CA GLY A 70 5.21 -5.69 15.68
C GLY A 70 4.36 -6.46 14.67
N CYS A 71 4.13 -7.74 14.95
CA CYS A 71 3.22 -8.58 14.18
C CYS A 71 1.79 -8.35 14.70
N SER A 72 0.91 -7.75 13.90
CA SER A 72 -0.52 -7.86 14.17
C SER A 72 -1.00 -9.18 13.57
N PRO A 73 -1.60 -10.10 14.36
CA PRO A 73 -2.18 -11.30 13.80
C PRO A 73 -3.27 -10.88 12.80
N GLY A 74 -3.19 -11.39 11.57
CA GLY A 74 -4.25 -11.20 10.59
C GLY A 74 -5.59 -11.65 11.18
N ALA A 75 -6.64 -10.87 10.96
CA ALA A 75 -8.00 -11.33 11.24
C ALA A 75 -8.55 -12.06 9.99
N PRO A 76 -9.54 -12.97 10.15
CA PRO A 76 -10.24 -13.56 9.01
C PRO A 76 -10.74 -12.44 8.07
N ASP A 77 -10.52 -12.60 6.77
CA ASP A 77 -10.87 -11.64 5.71
C ASP A 77 -10.13 -10.29 5.77
N VAL A 78 -9.01 -10.20 6.50
CA VAL A 78 -8.18 -8.99 6.60
C VAL A 78 -6.77 -9.23 6.04
N VAL A 79 -6.21 -8.20 5.41
CA VAL A 79 -4.81 -8.20 4.95
C VAL A 79 -3.87 -8.04 6.14
N ALA A 80 -2.92 -8.96 6.29
CA ALA A 80 -1.85 -8.84 7.28
C ALA A 80 -0.66 -8.03 6.71
N ALA A 81 -0.05 -7.18 7.54
CA ALA A 81 1.22 -6.54 7.27
C ALA A 81 2.25 -7.03 8.30
N VAL A 82 3.41 -7.49 7.81
CA VAL A 82 4.45 -8.09 8.66
C VAL A 82 5.74 -7.28 8.48
N ASP A 83 6.18 -6.62 9.56
CA ASP A 83 7.49 -5.98 9.59
C ASP A 83 8.59 -7.02 9.75
N GLY A 84 9.75 -6.80 9.11
CA GLY A 84 10.90 -7.70 9.24
C GLY A 84 10.63 -9.14 8.78
N ALA A 85 9.65 -9.32 7.88
CA ALA A 85 9.13 -10.62 7.50
C ALA A 85 10.13 -11.54 6.79
N LEU A 86 11.26 -10.98 6.32
CA LEU A 86 12.33 -11.72 5.68
C LEU A 86 13.61 -11.68 6.52
N PRO A 87 14.23 -12.83 6.81
CA PRO A 87 15.58 -12.88 7.38
C PRO A 87 16.55 -12.09 6.51
N ALA A 88 17.56 -11.46 7.13
CA ALA A 88 18.57 -10.67 6.42
C ALA A 88 19.21 -11.42 5.24
N ALA A 89 19.42 -12.75 5.39
CA ALA A 89 19.97 -13.60 4.34
C ALA A 89 19.09 -13.68 3.07
N LEU A 90 17.76 -13.57 3.20
CA LEU A 90 16.83 -13.51 2.07
C LEU A 90 16.60 -12.07 1.59
N LEU A 91 16.63 -11.11 2.51
CA LEU A 91 16.39 -9.70 2.21
C LEU A 91 17.53 -9.08 1.37
N GLU A 92 18.79 -9.37 1.68
CA GLU A 92 19.93 -8.73 1.00
C GLU A 92 20.01 -9.03 -0.51
N PRO A 93 19.81 -10.28 -0.98
CA PRO A 93 19.66 -10.56 -2.41
C PRO A 93 18.54 -9.77 -3.07
N LEU A 94 17.39 -9.61 -2.40
CA LEU A 94 16.25 -8.84 -2.92
C LEU A 94 16.59 -7.35 -3.03
N ARG A 95 17.26 -6.77 -2.03
CA ARG A 95 17.70 -5.36 -2.07
C ARG A 95 18.63 -5.09 -3.23
N ARG A 96 19.50 -6.05 -3.59
CA ARG A 96 20.35 -5.94 -4.78
C ARG A 96 19.54 -6.09 -6.07
N ALA A 97 18.65 -7.08 -6.14
CA ALA A 97 17.80 -7.33 -7.31
C ALA A 97 16.84 -6.16 -7.60
N PHE A 98 16.37 -5.49 -6.55
CA PHE A 98 15.53 -4.29 -6.58
C PHE A 98 16.32 -3.03 -6.20
N GLY A 99 17.60 -2.96 -6.51
CA GLY A 99 18.38 -1.73 -6.35
C GLY A 99 17.87 -0.62 -7.28
N PRO A 100 18.09 0.68 -7.00
CA PRO A 100 17.54 1.78 -7.80
C PRO A 100 17.87 1.71 -9.30
N ASP A 101 19.03 1.16 -9.63
CA ASP A 101 19.51 1.01 -11.01
C ASP A 101 19.10 -0.31 -11.67
N SER A 102 18.25 -1.11 -11.02
CA SER A 102 17.80 -2.40 -11.55
C SER A 102 16.94 -2.23 -12.80
N GLN A 103 17.16 -3.07 -13.81
CA GLN A 103 16.30 -3.12 -15.00
C GLN A 103 14.86 -3.51 -14.68
N PHE A 104 14.64 -4.16 -13.53
CA PHE A 104 13.31 -4.52 -13.02
C PHE A 104 12.33 -3.36 -13.12
N TRP A 105 12.74 -2.15 -12.71
CA TRP A 105 11.86 -0.98 -12.66
C TRP A 105 11.36 -0.57 -14.05
N VAL A 106 12.27 -0.56 -15.03
CA VAL A 106 11.96 -0.20 -16.42
C VAL A 106 11.10 -1.28 -17.07
N GLU A 107 11.47 -2.55 -16.91
CA GLU A 107 10.76 -3.68 -17.48
C GLU A 107 9.31 -3.78 -16.96
N HIS A 108 9.12 -3.48 -15.67
CA HIS A 108 7.80 -3.54 -15.02
C HIS A 108 7.07 -2.19 -15.03
N LYS A 109 7.65 -1.18 -15.68
CA LYS A 109 7.06 0.17 -15.87
C LYS A 109 6.70 0.86 -14.56
N TYR A 110 7.51 0.65 -13.52
CA TYR A 110 7.35 1.39 -12.27
C TYR A 110 7.84 2.83 -12.45
N PRO A 111 7.08 3.84 -11.96
CA PRO A 111 7.49 5.24 -12.07
C PRO A 111 8.55 5.64 -11.04
N THR A 112 8.90 4.75 -10.10
CA THR A 112 9.84 5.00 -9.00
C THR A 112 10.53 3.71 -8.56
N PRO A 113 11.81 3.75 -8.17
CA PRO A 113 12.52 2.60 -7.62
C PRO A 113 12.27 2.37 -6.11
N HIS A 114 11.36 3.12 -5.50
CA HIS A 114 11.13 3.07 -4.05
C HIS A 114 10.00 2.15 -3.62
N PHE A 115 9.17 1.70 -4.57
CA PHE A 115 8.00 0.91 -4.27
C PHE A 115 7.70 -0.06 -5.42
N PHE A 116 7.45 -1.31 -5.08
CA PHE A 116 6.85 -2.29 -5.99
C PHE A 116 5.76 -3.06 -5.27
N SER A 117 4.81 -3.60 -6.03
CA SER A 117 3.85 -4.58 -5.56
C SER A 117 3.83 -5.79 -6.50
N TYR A 118 3.50 -6.95 -5.97
CA TYR A 118 3.35 -8.17 -6.76
C TYR A 118 2.16 -8.95 -6.23
N ASN A 119 1.35 -9.48 -7.14
CA ASN A 119 0.22 -10.34 -6.79
C ASN A 119 0.60 -11.78 -7.15
N GLU A 120 0.68 -12.65 -6.15
CA GLU A 120 1.00 -14.07 -6.32
C GLU A 120 -0.13 -14.90 -5.72
N LEU A 121 -0.72 -15.81 -6.50
CA LEU A 121 -1.73 -16.75 -6.02
C LEU A 121 -1.05 -17.79 -5.12
N LEU A 122 -1.38 -17.81 -3.83
CA LEU A 122 -0.80 -18.77 -2.89
C LEU A 122 -1.26 -20.21 -3.18
N THR A 123 -2.51 -20.36 -3.61
CA THR A 123 -3.14 -21.63 -3.98
C THR A 123 -3.31 -21.72 -5.50
N GLY A 124 -2.89 -22.84 -6.09
CA GLY A 124 -3.02 -23.12 -7.53
C GLY A 124 -1.84 -23.91 -8.12
N ASP A 125 -2.12 -24.72 -9.13
CA ASP A 125 -1.17 -25.63 -9.80
C ASP A 125 -0.35 -24.95 -10.93
N GLY A 126 -0.45 -23.63 -11.05
CA GLY A 126 0.27 -22.87 -12.08
C GLY A 126 1.78 -22.80 -11.80
N GLN A 127 2.59 -22.81 -12.88
CA GLN A 127 4.01 -22.49 -12.75
C GLN A 127 4.17 -21.05 -12.22
N PRO A 128 4.99 -20.83 -11.18
CA PRO A 128 5.19 -19.51 -10.61
C PRO A 128 5.86 -18.59 -11.64
N LYS A 129 5.21 -17.48 -11.96
CA LYS A 129 5.74 -16.46 -12.89
C LYS A 129 6.91 -15.69 -12.28
N ALA A 130 6.98 -15.64 -10.95
CA ALA A 130 8.06 -15.00 -10.19
C ALA A 130 8.54 -15.95 -9.07
N PRO A 131 9.48 -16.86 -9.35
CA PRO A 131 9.92 -17.88 -8.40
C PRO A 131 10.47 -17.29 -7.09
N LEU A 132 11.08 -16.11 -7.16
CA LEU A 132 11.58 -15.38 -5.99
C LEU A 132 10.44 -14.85 -5.11
N ILE A 133 9.41 -14.26 -5.72
CA ILE A 133 8.21 -13.79 -5.00
C ILE A 133 7.45 -14.98 -4.42
N ARG A 134 7.37 -16.10 -5.14
CA ARG A 134 6.79 -17.35 -4.63
C ARG A 134 7.51 -17.88 -3.39
N ALA A 135 8.85 -17.81 -3.36
CA ALA A 135 9.64 -18.22 -2.20
C ALA A 135 9.36 -17.33 -0.98
N VAL A 136 9.29 -16.00 -1.18
CA VAL A 136 8.88 -15.04 -0.15
C VAL A 136 7.47 -15.36 0.35
N ALA A 137 6.51 -15.54 -0.55
CA ALA A 137 5.13 -15.83 -0.21
C ALA A 137 4.97 -17.13 0.60
N LYS A 138 5.71 -18.19 0.25
CA LYS A 138 5.75 -19.44 1.04
C LYS A 138 6.34 -19.24 2.43
N HIS A 139 7.35 -18.38 2.57
CA HIS A 139 7.93 -18.06 3.87
C HIS A 139 6.94 -17.33 4.79
N LEU A 140 6.05 -16.53 4.21
CA LEU A 140 5.04 -15.76 4.93
C LEU A 140 3.75 -16.54 5.24
N GLN A 141 3.55 -17.71 4.64
CA GLN A 141 2.35 -18.53 4.80
C GLN A 141 1.97 -18.82 6.28
N PRO A 142 2.91 -19.04 7.22
CA PRO A 142 2.55 -19.25 8.63
C PRO A 142 1.94 -18.02 9.33
N PHE A 143 2.03 -16.83 8.74
CA PHE A 143 1.49 -15.57 9.26
C PHE A 143 0.15 -15.19 8.61
N ALA A 144 -0.34 -15.99 7.65
CA ALA A 144 -1.55 -15.76 6.87
C ALA A 144 -2.74 -16.60 7.38
#